data_AF-A0A840FH90-F1
#
_entry.id   AF-A0A840FH90-F1
#
_cell.length_a   1.000
_cell.length_b   1.000
_cell.length_c   1.000
_cell.angle_alpha   90.00
_cell.angle_beta   90.00
_cell.angle_gamma   90.00
#
_symmetry.space_group_name_H-M   'P 1'
#
loop_
_entity.id
_entity.type
_entity.pdbx_description
1 polymer ?
#
loop_
_entity_poly.entity_id
_entity_poly.type
_entity_poly.pdbx_seq_one_letter_code
_entity_poly.pdbx_strand_id
1 'polypeptide(L)'
;MPDDRPDLAAQSRVVEPARPYPRSIAHTACWQWRTPLQHRVGNGIVIASAFIDEDEDEDEVAARLVGSIAGERSGDPRHIRYRTGRRQAAWTNNVVALDLSPGFVEPLESTGLSYTRLAFVRRCAGHPASITVTVRNVGAVAGGEVSQLYVEPVGHADLPRRSLKGFERVRLAPGEARHVTFTLDPRDLAFADAKGAMRWTPGSYRLWGGGGQDGTGAPGTAATIRVTGSRSLPK
;
A
#
# COMPACT_ATOMS: atom_id res chain seq x y z
N MET A 1 -7.55 -18.64 -7.83
CA MET A 1 -7.47 -19.77 -6.89
C MET A 1 -8.88 -19.94 -6.36
N PRO A 2 -9.49 -21.13 -6.45
CA PRO A 2 -10.77 -21.36 -5.82
C PRO A 2 -10.57 -21.28 -4.30
N ASP A 3 -11.29 -20.34 -3.68
CA ASP A 3 -11.75 -20.32 -2.29
C ASP A 3 -10.90 -21.10 -1.25
N ASP A 4 -9.88 -20.45 -0.70
CA ASP A 4 -9.27 -20.89 0.55
C ASP A 4 -10.27 -20.58 1.68
N ARG A 5 -10.91 -21.64 2.20
CA ARG A 5 -11.89 -21.65 3.29
C ARG A 5 -11.29 -21.07 4.59
N PRO A 6 -12.10 -20.80 5.64
CA PRO A 6 -11.87 -19.70 6.57
C PRO A 6 -10.54 -19.79 7.30
N ASP A 7 -9.83 -18.67 7.32
CA ASP A 7 -8.72 -18.45 8.24
C ASP A 7 -9.30 -18.33 9.65
N LEU A 8 -8.97 -19.27 10.55
CA LEU A 8 -9.26 -19.10 11.96
C LEU A 8 -8.13 -18.32 12.60
N ALA A 9 -8.46 -17.21 13.26
CA ALA A 9 -7.49 -16.38 13.96
C ALA A 9 -7.88 -16.20 15.43
N ALA A 10 -6.88 -16.31 16.30
CA ALA A 10 -7.03 -16.11 17.74
C ALA A 10 -5.83 -15.34 18.30
N GLN A 11 -6.10 -14.41 19.20
CA GLN A 11 -5.07 -13.72 19.97
C GLN A 11 -4.87 -14.38 21.32
N SER A 12 -3.62 -14.47 21.76
CA SER A 12 -3.29 -14.97 23.09
C SER A 12 -2.27 -14.08 23.79
N ARG A 13 -2.21 -14.17 25.11
CA ARG A 13 -1.17 -13.52 25.91
C ARG A 13 0.21 -14.13 25.62
N VAL A 14 1.25 -13.32 25.78
CA VAL A 14 2.63 -13.79 25.70
C VAL A 14 2.98 -14.55 26.98
N VAL A 15 3.54 -15.75 26.83
CA VAL A 15 3.99 -16.62 27.94
C VAL A 15 5.50 -16.84 27.96
N GLU A 16 6.19 -16.45 26.88
CA GLU A 16 7.63 -16.61 26.67
C GLU A 16 8.18 -15.36 25.97
N PRO A 17 9.48 -15.05 26.08
CA PRO A 17 10.10 -13.96 25.33
C PRO A 17 9.79 -14.05 23.82
N ALA A 18 9.38 -12.93 23.23
CA ALA A 18 9.03 -12.86 21.82
C ALA A 18 10.24 -13.20 20.94
N ARG A 19 10.11 -14.25 20.11
CA ARG A 19 11.12 -14.58 19.10
C ARG A 19 11.10 -13.51 18.00
N PRO A 20 12.25 -13.14 17.41
CA PRO A 20 12.32 -12.09 16.39
C PRO A 20 11.85 -12.55 15.00
N TYR A 21 11.02 -13.60 14.92
CA TYR A 21 10.49 -14.13 13.67
C TYR A 21 9.13 -14.78 13.87
N PRO A 22 8.21 -14.66 12.89
CA PRO A 22 7.01 -15.48 12.86
C PRO A 22 7.38 -16.93 12.54
N ARG A 23 6.60 -17.87 13.05
CA ARG A 23 6.69 -19.28 12.67
C ARG A 23 5.56 -19.62 11.73
N SER A 24 5.88 -20.32 10.65
CA SER A 24 4.92 -21.04 9.81
C SER A 24 5.15 -22.54 10.01
N ILE A 25 4.08 -23.28 10.27
CA ILE A 25 4.10 -24.71 10.59
C ILE A 25 3.17 -25.39 9.59
N ALA A 26 3.74 -26.25 8.74
CA ALA A 26 2.95 -27.03 7.80
C ALA A 26 2.37 -28.27 8.48
N HIS A 27 1.13 -28.60 8.15
CA HIS A 27 0.43 -29.83 8.48
C HIS A 27 -0.03 -30.50 7.18
N THR A 28 -0.72 -31.65 7.29
CA THR A 28 -1.16 -32.44 6.14
C THR A 28 -2.08 -31.67 5.18
N ALA A 29 -3.10 -30.98 5.70
CA ALA A 29 -4.11 -30.25 4.91
C ALA A 29 -4.26 -28.78 5.33
N CYS A 30 -3.35 -28.27 6.15
CA CYS A 30 -3.39 -26.90 6.65
C CYS A 30 -1.99 -26.39 6.96
N TRP A 31 -1.86 -25.09 7.16
CA TRP A 31 -0.66 -24.51 7.76
C TRP A 31 -1.05 -23.49 8.81
N GLN A 32 -0.25 -23.43 9.86
CA GLN A 32 -0.47 -22.58 11.01
C GLN A 32 0.60 -21.50 11.08
N TRP A 33 0.21 -20.27 11.44
CA TRP A 33 1.16 -19.22 11.79
C TRP A 33 1.09 -18.84 13.27
N ARG A 34 2.25 -18.41 13.78
CA ARG A 34 2.41 -17.81 15.09
C ARG A 34 3.31 -16.59 14.99
N THR A 35 2.75 -15.42 15.26
CA THR A 35 3.45 -14.14 15.20
C THR A 35 3.51 -13.51 16.59
N PRO A 36 4.63 -13.66 17.31
CA PRO A 36 4.79 -13.02 18.61
C PRO A 36 4.95 -11.50 18.44
N LEU A 37 4.16 -10.73 19.19
CA LEU A 37 4.29 -9.30 19.37
C LEU A 37 4.76 -9.02 20.80
N GLN A 38 4.98 -7.74 21.15
CA GLN A 38 5.51 -7.33 22.45
C GLN A 38 4.63 -7.77 23.64
N HIS A 39 3.31 -7.77 23.47
CA HIS A 39 2.34 -8.02 24.55
C HIS A 39 1.30 -9.09 24.24
N ARG A 40 1.24 -9.55 22.98
CA ARG A 40 0.30 -10.58 22.52
C ARG A 40 0.96 -11.48 21.48
N VAL A 41 0.36 -12.63 21.21
CA VAL A 41 0.72 -13.50 20.10
C VAL A 41 -0.50 -13.61 19.17
N GLY A 42 -0.29 -13.30 17.90
CA GLY A 42 -1.26 -13.60 16.85
C GLY A 42 -1.09 -15.06 16.43
N ASN A 43 -2.16 -15.84 16.49
CA ASN A 43 -2.18 -17.22 16.05
C ASN A 43 -3.26 -17.37 14.98
N GLY A 44 -3.00 -18.20 13.98
CA GLY A 44 -4.07 -18.66 13.13
C GLY A 44 -3.68 -19.86 12.29
N ILE A 45 -4.69 -20.44 11.64
CA ILE A 45 -4.56 -21.62 10.80
C ILE A 45 -5.32 -21.39 9.49
N VAL A 46 -4.66 -21.71 8.37
CA VAL A 46 -5.22 -21.66 7.02
C VAL A 46 -5.46 -23.08 6.56
N ILE A 47 -6.66 -23.34 6.08
CA ILE A 47 -7.10 -24.65 5.62
C ILE A 47 -6.97 -24.73 4.10
N ALA A 48 -6.27 -25.75 3.60
CA ALA A 48 -6.29 -26.07 2.18
C ALA A 48 -7.52 -26.95 1.92
N SER A 49 -8.65 -26.30 1.64
CA SER A 49 -9.98 -26.92 1.53
C SER A 49 -10.05 -28.08 0.54
N ALA A 50 -9.20 -28.09 -0.50
CA ALA A 50 -9.11 -29.16 -1.48
C ALA A 50 -8.46 -30.46 -0.95
N PHE A 51 -7.87 -30.42 0.25
CA PHE A 51 -7.12 -31.53 0.87
C PHE A 51 -7.68 -31.94 2.23
N ILE A 52 -8.78 -31.31 2.65
CA ILE A 52 -9.59 -31.73 3.78
C ILE A 52 -10.69 -32.65 3.24
N ASP A 53 -10.82 -33.85 3.83
CA ASP A 53 -11.94 -34.75 3.54
C ASP A 53 -13.26 -34.05 3.92
N GLU A 54 -14.36 -34.37 3.23
CA GLU A 54 -15.67 -33.73 3.48
C GLU A 54 -16.15 -33.88 4.94
N ASP A 55 -15.58 -34.82 5.68
CA ASP A 55 -15.88 -35.15 7.07
C ASP A 55 -14.93 -34.50 8.11
N GLU A 56 -13.85 -33.79 7.70
CA GLU A 56 -12.99 -33.04 8.64
C GLU A 56 -13.73 -31.74 9.03
N ASP A 57 -14.44 -31.79 10.16
CA ASP A 57 -15.25 -30.69 10.67
C ASP A 57 -14.41 -29.44 11.01
N GLU A 58 -14.99 -28.25 10.79
CA GLU A 58 -14.39 -26.97 11.20
C GLU A 58 -13.97 -26.96 12.68
N ASP A 59 -14.68 -27.74 13.51
CA ASP A 59 -14.41 -27.94 14.93
C ASP A 59 -13.07 -28.65 15.20
N GLU A 60 -12.65 -29.61 14.38
CA GLU A 60 -11.36 -30.27 14.55
C GLU A 60 -10.22 -29.29 14.24
N VAL A 61 -10.37 -28.49 13.19
CA VAL A 61 -9.37 -27.47 12.85
C VAL A 61 -9.31 -26.37 13.91
N ALA A 62 -10.46 -25.95 14.43
CA ALA A 62 -10.53 -25.03 15.55
C ALA A 62 -9.85 -25.62 16.80
N ALA A 63 -10.09 -26.89 17.12
CA ALA A 63 -9.45 -27.60 18.21
C ALA A 63 -7.92 -27.67 18.03
N ARG A 64 -7.45 -27.89 16.79
CA ARG A 64 -6.02 -27.92 16.45
C ARG A 64 -5.36 -26.56 16.66
N LEU A 65 -6.01 -25.47 16.22
CA LEU A 65 -5.55 -24.11 16.51
C LEU A 65 -5.53 -23.87 18.02
N VAL A 66 -6.64 -24.13 18.72
CA VAL A 66 -6.76 -23.87 20.17
C VAL A 66 -5.74 -24.67 20.98
N GLY A 67 -5.53 -25.95 20.68
CA GLY A 67 -4.60 -26.82 21.38
C GLY A 67 -3.13 -26.43 21.24
N SER A 68 -2.78 -25.69 20.18
CA SER A 68 -1.41 -25.20 19.95
C SER A 68 -1.12 -23.84 20.59
N ILE A 69 -2.14 -23.14 21.09
CA ILE A 69 -1.99 -21.83 21.73
C ILE A 69 -1.52 -22.01 23.17
N ALA A 70 -0.28 -21.56 23.44
CA ALA A 70 0.33 -21.69 24.77
C ALA A 70 -0.17 -20.66 25.80
N GLY A 71 -0.68 -19.50 25.35
CA GLY A 71 -1.11 -18.42 26.23
C GLY A 71 -2.61 -18.35 26.44
N GLU A 72 -3.05 -17.67 27.51
CA GLU A 72 -4.47 -17.36 27.72
C GLU A 72 -5.03 -16.62 26.50
N ARG A 73 -6.14 -17.13 25.94
CA ARG A 73 -6.79 -16.57 24.76
C ARG A 73 -7.59 -15.33 25.14
N SER A 74 -7.51 -14.29 24.33
CA SER A 74 -8.31 -13.06 24.53
C SER A 74 -9.78 -13.22 24.11
N GLY A 75 -10.14 -14.36 23.53
CA GLY A 75 -11.48 -14.71 23.07
C GLY A 75 -11.46 -15.95 22.18
N ASP A 76 -12.63 -16.32 21.67
CA ASP A 76 -12.76 -17.48 20.77
C ASP A 76 -12.13 -17.20 19.39
N PRO A 77 -11.62 -18.25 18.71
CA PRO A 77 -11.15 -18.14 17.34
C PRO A 77 -12.23 -17.54 16.44
N ARG A 78 -11.84 -16.59 15.60
CA ARG A 78 -12.75 -15.94 14.66
C ARG A 78 -12.47 -16.44 13.26
N HIS A 79 -13.54 -16.77 12.54
CA HIS A 79 -13.46 -17.01 11.11
C HIS A 79 -13.26 -15.69 10.37
N ILE A 80 -12.19 -15.62 9.59
CA ILE A 80 -11.89 -14.52 8.71
C ILE A 80 -12.12 -15.00 7.29
N ARG A 81 -13.20 -14.51 6.68
CA ARG A 81 -13.51 -14.77 5.27
C ARG A 81 -13.09 -13.56 4.46
N TYR A 82 -12.23 -13.77 3.48
CA TYR A 82 -11.87 -12.76 2.50
C TYR A 82 -11.60 -13.43 1.16
N ARG A 83 -11.87 -12.71 0.07
CA ARG A 83 -11.61 -13.22 -1.28
C ARG A 83 -10.17 -12.87 -1.66
N THR A 84 -9.27 -13.84 -1.59
CA THR A 84 -7.92 -13.70 -2.15
C THR A 84 -8.00 -13.46 -3.65
N GLY A 85 -7.11 -12.62 -4.17
CA GLY A 85 -7.13 -12.26 -5.58
C GLY A 85 -5.82 -11.68 -6.07
N ARG A 86 -5.57 -11.89 -7.36
CA ARG A 86 -4.53 -11.20 -8.12
C ARG A 86 -5.16 -10.52 -9.32
N ARG A 87 -4.55 -9.43 -9.77
CA ARG A 87 -4.82 -8.83 -11.07
C ARG A 87 -4.58 -9.89 -12.14
N GLN A 88 -5.54 -10.05 -13.05
CA GLN A 88 -5.40 -10.99 -14.16
C GLN A 88 -4.27 -10.59 -15.12
N ALA A 89 -4.06 -9.28 -15.29
CA ALA A 89 -2.92 -8.72 -16.01
C ALA A 89 -2.08 -7.87 -15.06
N ALA A 90 -0.83 -8.29 -14.82
CA ALA A 90 0.18 -7.49 -14.11
C ALA A 90 0.77 -6.38 -14.98
N TRP A 91 0.41 -6.34 -16.26
CA TRP A 91 0.87 -5.36 -17.24
C TRP A 91 -0.32 -4.94 -18.10
N THR A 92 -0.58 -3.64 -18.22
CA THR A 92 -1.52 -3.10 -19.22
C THR A 92 -0.96 -1.81 -19.81
N ASN A 93 -0.79 -1.78 -21.13
CA ASN A 93 -0.16 -0.68 -21.87
C ASN A 93 1.23 -0.34 -21.34
N ASN A 94 1.40 0.84 -20.73
CA ASN A 94 2.65 1.33 -20.16
C ASN A 94 2.69 1.25 -18.63
N VAL A 95 1.76 0.52 -18.01
CA VAL A 95 1.70 0.33 -16.55
C VAL A 95 2.00 -1.11 -16.22
N VAL A 96 3.02 -1.31 -15.38
CA VAL A 96 3.42 -2.60 -14.83
C VAL A 96 3.21 -2.60 -13.31
N ALA A 97 2.56 -3.64 -12.81
CA ALA A 97 2.45 -3.94 -11.39
C ALA A 97 3.76 -4.63 -10.96
N LEU A 98 4.43 -4.04 -9.98
CA LEU A 98 5.68 -4.54 -9.40
C LEU A 98 5.46 -5.04 -7.98
N ASP A 99 6.26 -6.02 -7.56
CA ASP A 99 6.23 -6.58 -6.21
C ASP A 99 4.86 -7.20 -5.85
N LEU A 100 4.29 -6.92 -4.67
CA LEU A 100 2.97 -7.39 -4.22
C LEU A 100 1.79 -6.60 -4.82
N SER A 101 2.02 -5.58 -5.64
CA SER A 101 0.94 -4.81 -6.28
C SER A 101 0.06 -5.58 -7.31
N PRO A 102 0.50 -6.66 -8.00
CA PRO A 102 -0.36 -7.46 -8.85
C PRO A 102 -1.18 -8.49 -8.06
N GLY A 103 -0.90 -8.73 -6.79
CA GLY A 103 -1.60 -9.71 -5.98
C GLY A 103 -1.12 -9.63 -4.54
N PHE A 104 -2.05 -9.37 -3.63
CA PHE A 104 -1.74 -9.11 -2.23
C PHE A 104 -2.36 -10.21 -1.36
N VAL A 105 -1.52 -10.85 -0.55
CA VAL A 105 -1.90 -11.74 0.55
C VAL A 105 -1.18 -11.19 1.77
N GLU A 106 -1.87 -10.43 2.62
CA GLU A 106 -1.39 -10.10 3.97
C GLU A 106 -2.08 -11.01 4.98
N PRO A 107 -1.36 -11.53 5.98
CA PRO A 107 -1.97 -11.84 7.25
C PRO A 107 -2.26 -10.51 7.96
N LEU A 108 -3.54 -10.12 7.93
CA LEU A 108 -4.17 -8.95 8.56
C LEU A 108 -3.40 -8.26 9.70
N GLU A 109 -2.98 -7.01 9.46
CA GLU A 109 -3.04 -5.89 10.42
C GLU A 109 -2.72 -4.55 9.68
N SER A 110 -3.71 -3.68 9.41
CA SER A 110 -3.45 -2.32 8.89
C SER A 110 -4.45 -1.27 9.40
N THR A 111 -3.91 -0.18 9.95
CA THR A 111 -4.62 0.93 10.61
C THR A 111 -4.93 2.08 9.63
N GLY A 112 -6.14 2.65 9.71
CA GLY A 112 -6.63 3.70 8.81
C GLY A 112 -6.00 5.09 9.00
N LEU A 113 -5.60 5.70 7.89
CA LEU A 113 -5.00 7.04 7.77
C LEU A 113 -5.82 7.89 6.77
N SER A 114 -5.95 9.20 6.99
CA SER A 114 -6.74 10.09 6.10
C SER A 114 -6.04 11.44 5.85
N TYR A 115 -6.34 12.11 4.73
CA TYR A 115 -5.61 13.31 4.27
C TYR A 115 -6.55 14.53 4.24
N THR A 116 -6.08 15.72 4.64
CA THR A 116 -6.84 16.98 4.47
C THR A 116 -5.94 18.23 4.44
N ARG A 117 -6.18 19.09 3.43
CA ARG A 117 -5.84 20.52 3.24
C ARG A 117 -4.45 20.92 2.68
N LEU A 118 -4.46 21.98 1.84
CA LEU A 118 -3.36 22.46 1.01
C LEU A 118 -3.03 23.96 1.16
N ALA A 119 -1.77 24.31 0.87
CA ALA A 119 -1.29 25.66 0.53
C ALA A 119 -0.33 25.57 -0.68
N PHE A 120 -0.36 26.58 -1.57
CA PHE A 120 0.43 26.64 -2.80
C PHE A 120 1.42 27.80 -2.80
N VAL A 121 2.61 27.59 -3.35
CA VAL A 121 3.51 28.67 -3.78
C VAL A 121 3.88 28.43 -5.24
N ARG A 122 3.52 29.38 -6.12
CA ARG A 122 3.75 29.31 -7.57
C ARG A 122 5.08 29.97 -7.92
N ARG A 123 5.95 29.27 -8.65
CA ARG A 123 6.98 29.89 -9.51
C ARG A 123 7.06 29.12 -10.84
N CYS A 124 7.03 29.85 -11.95
CA CYS A 124 7.07 29.31 -13.31
C CYS A 124 8.27 29.91 -14.07
N ALA A 125 8.71 29.17 -15.11
CA ALA A 125 9.82 29.39 -16.04
C ALA A 125 11.23 29.14 -15.45
N GLY A 126 11.76 27.94 -15.69
CA GLY A 126 13.15 27.57 -15.39
C GLY A 126 13.48 27.31 -13.91
N HIS A 127 12.48 27.38 -13.04
CA HIS A 127 12.64 27.23 -11.59
C HIS A 127 11.78 26.08 -11.07
N PRO A 128 12.21 25.41 -9.99
CA PRO A 128 11.46 24.30 -9.40
C PRO A 128 10.07 24.74 -8.93
N ALA A 129 9.07 23.90 -9.19
CA ALA A 129 7.73 24.04 -8.64
C ALA A 129 7.61 23.18 -7.38
N SER A 130 6.74 23.53 -6.44
CA SER A 130 6.52 22.70 -5.25
C SER A 130 5.04 22.48 -4.95
N ILE A 131 4.73 21.30 -4.42
CA ILE A 131 3.40 20.96 -3.90
C ILE A 131 3.54 20.41 -2.49
N THR A 132 2.75 20.96 -1.57
CA THR A 132 2.73 20.53 -0.17
C THR A 132 1.42 19.82 0.12
N VAL A 133 1.51 18.60 0.67
CA VAL A 133 0.37 17.77 1.08
C VAL A 133 0.39 17.64 2.59
N THR A 134 -0.76 17.79 3.24
CA THR A 134 -0.90 17.52 4.67
C THR A 134 -1.35 16.08 4.88
N VAL A 135 -0.55 15.32 5.61
CA VAL A 135 -0.84 13.93 6.00
C VAL A 135 -1.22 13.92 7.47
N ARG A 136 -2.36 13.31 7.84
CA ARG A 136 -2.84 13.26 9.22
C ARG A 136 -3.15 11.84 9.63
N ASN A 137 -2.72 11.45 10.82
CA ASN A 137 -3.19 10.22 11.43
C ASN A 137 -4.51 10.50 12.17
N VAL A 138 -5.60 9.93 11.67
CA VAL A 138 -6.93 10.00 12.28
C VAL A 138 -7.30 8.74 13.08
N GLY A 139 -6.40 7.75 13.11
CA GLY A 139 -6.54 6.54 13.89
C GLY A 139 -6.07 6.71 15.34
N ALA A 140 -6.34 5.69 16.16
CA ALA A 140 -5.97 5.66 17.57
C ALA A 140 -4.55 5.13 17.83
N VAL A 141 -3.84 4.66 16.81
CA VAL A 141 -2.52 4.03 16.92
C VAL A 141 -1.51 4.75 16.04
N ALA A 142 -0.26 4.88 16.51
CA ALA A 142 0.82 5.44 15.72
C ALA A 142 1.09 4.61 14.48
N GLY A 143 1.30 5.26 13.33
CA GLY A 143 1.43 4.59 12.04
C GLY A 143 2.44 5.26 11.12
N GLY A 144 2.87 4.54 10.09
CA GLY A 144 3.65 5.09 8.99
C GLY A 144 2.78 5.24 7.75
N GLU A 145 2.96 6.34 7.01
CA GLU A 145 2.25 6.64 5.77
C GLU A 145 3.24 7.00 4.66
N VAL A 146 2.93 6.68 3.41
CA VAL A 146 3.72 7.07 2.24
C VAL A 146 2.91 8.05 1.40
N SER A 147 3.30 9.32 1.42
CA SER A 147 2.74 10.31 0.49
C SER A 147 3.49 10.24 -0.84
N GLN A 148 2.76 10.35 -1.94
CA GLN A 148 3.24 10.17 -3.31
C GLN A 148 2.83 11.37 -4.17
N LEU A 149 3.70 11.79 -5.09
CA LEU A 149 3.43 12.82 -6.09
C LEU A 149 3.41 12.23 -7.49
N TYR A 150 2.29 12.41 -8.19
CA TYR A 150 2.12 12.06 -9.59
C TYR A 150 1.98 13.30 -10.47
N VAL A 151 2.47 13.20 -11.71
CA VAL A 151 2.34 14.21 -12.75
C VAL A 151 1.62 13.63 -13.95
N GLU A 152 0.62 14.34 -14.46
CA GLU A 152 -0.19 13.99 -15.63
C GLU A 152 -0.10 15.11 -16.68
N PRO A 153 0.47 14.84 -17.87
CA PRO A 153 0.50 15.79 -18.98
C PRO A 153 -0.87 15.84 -19.67
N VAL A 154 -1.64 16.90 -19.40
CA VAL A 154 -3.02 17.04 -19.90
C VAL A 154 -3.02 17.27 -21.40
N GLY A 155 -3.73 16.41 -22.13
CA GLY A 155 -3.89 16.52 -23.60
C GLY A 155 -2.75 15.91 -24.42
N HIS A 156 -1.79 15.24 -23.77
CA HIS A 156 -0.66 14.59 -24.45
C HIS A 156 -0.85 13.07 -24.49
N ALA A 157 -1.48 12.55 -25.55
CA ALA A 157 -1.77 11.12 -25.70
C ALA A 157 -0.51 10.26 -25.88
N ASP A 158 0.56 10.85 -26.42
CA ASP A 158 1.83 10.16 -26.68
C ASP A 158 2.72 10.05 -25.42
N LEU A 159 2.31 10.69 -24.32
CA LEU A 159 3.04 10.69 -23.05
C LEU A 159 2.36 9.76 -22.04
N PRO A 160 3.12 9.26 -21.04
CA PRO A 160 2.53 8.54 -19.92
C PRO A 160 1.41 9.37 -19.28
N ARG A 161 0.22 8.75 -19.17
CA ARG A 161 -0.94 9.40 -18.55
C ARG A 161 -0.63 9.94 -17.16
N ARG A 162 0.12 9.19 -16.36
CA ARG A 162 0.59 9.59 -15.03
C ARG A 162 1.99 9.05 -14.79
N SER A 163 2.81 9.81 -14.09
CA SER A 163 4.16 9.41 -13.70
C SER A 163 4.43 9.80 -12.26
N LEU A 164 4.92 8.85 -11.46
CA LEU A 164 5.39 9.12 -10.10
C LEU A 164 6.66 9.96 -10.16
N LYS A 165 6.69 11.09 -9.45
CA LYS A 165 7.81 12.04 -9.40
C LYS A 165 8.39 12.24 -8.01
N GLY A 166 7.71 11.78 -6.97
CA GLY A 166 8.25 11.82 -5.61
C GLY A 166 7.45 10.95 -4.67
N PHE A 167 8.08 10.50 -3.59
CA PHE A 167 7.41 9.86 -2.47
C PHE A 167 8.17 10.17 -1.17
N GLU A 168 7.43 10.25 -0.06
CA GLU A 168 8.00 10.47 1.26
C GLU A 168 7.23 9.65 2.29
N ARG A 169 7.96 8.91 3.14
CA ARG A 169 7.39 8.18 4.26
C ARG A 169 7.43 9.03 5.53
N VAL A 170 6.26 9.24 6.14
CA VAL A 170 6.13 9.94 7.42
C VAL A 170 5.64 8.98 8.50
N ARG A 171 6.14 9.14 9.73
CA ARG A 171 5.56 8.50 10.92
C ARG A 171 4.73 9.53 11.67
N LEU A 172 3.55 9.12 12.13
CA LEU A 172 2.57 9.99 12.76
C LEU A 172 1.99 9.30 14.00
N ALA A 173 2.10 9.94 15.15
CA ALA A 173 1.34 9.59 16.35
C ALA A 173 -0.18 9.78 16.10
N PRO A 174 -1.06 9.17 16.92
CA PRO A 174 -2.50 9.41 16.84
C PRO A 174 -2.82 10.91 16.89
N GLY A 175 -3.60 11.41 15.92
CA GLY A 175 -3.94 12.84 15.82
C GLY A 175 -2.83 13.75 15.31
N GLU A 176 -1.62 13.26 15.05
CA GLU A 176 -0.53 14.06 14.48
C GLU A 176 -0.80 14.37 13.00
N ALA A 177 -0.38 15.56 12.56
CA ALA A 177 -0.35 15.93 11.14
C ALA A 177 1.02 16.47 10.75
N ARG A 178 1.45 16.14 9.53
CA ARG A 178 2.70 16.62 8.93
C ARG A 178 2.47 17.18 7.54
N HIS A 179 3.27 18.16 7.17
CA HIS A 179 3.33 18.71 5.82
C HIS A 179 4.47 18.02 5.06
N VAL A 180 4.12 17.34 3.98
CA VAL A 180 5.06 16.74 3.04
C VAL A 180 5.18 17.66 1.84
N THR A 181 6.37 18.17 1.55
CA THR A 181 6.59 19.08 0.41
C THR A 181 7.42 18.40 -0.65
N PHE A 182 6.82 18.22 -1.82
CA PHE A 182 7.52 17.72 -3.00
C PHE A 182 7.98 18.90 -3.85
N THR A 183 9.26 18.90 -4.22
CA THR A 183 9.82 19.84 -5.18
C THR A 183 9.98 19.12 -6.52
N LEU A 184 9.40 19.70 -7.57
CA LEU A 184 9.52 19.26 -8.95
C LEU A 184 10.67 20.01 -9.60
N ASP A 185 11.75 19.29 -9.89
CA ASP A 185 12.79 19.77 -10.77
C ASP A 185 12.24 19.87 -12.20
N PRO A 186 12.71 20.81 -13.03
CA PRO A 186 12.32 20.82 -14.43
C PRO A 186 12.57 19.50 -15.18
N ARG A 187 13.55 18.66 -14.80
CA ARG A 187 13.73 17.28 -15.30
C ARG A 187 12.52 16.39 -15.04
N ASP A 188 11.79 16.60 -13.95
CA ASP A 188 10.60 15.82 -13.60
C ASP A 188 9.43 16.06 -14.57
N LEU A 189 9.42 17.20 -15.26
CA LEU A 189 8.42 17.55 -16.28
C LEU A 189 8.86 17.16 -17.70
N ALA A 190 10.08 16.64 -17.85
CA ALA A 190 10.58 16.16 -19.13
C ALA A 190 10.17 14.72 -19.41
N PHE A 191 9.90 14.45 -20.69
CA PHE A 191 9.62 13.12 -21.20
C PHE A 191 10.59 12.81 -22.33
N ALA A 192 10.90 11.52 -22.50
CA ALA A 192 11.71 11.09 -23.63
C ALA A 192 10.90 11.24 -24.92
N ASP A 193 11.50 11.87 -25.93
CA ASP A 193 10.96 11.86 -27.28
C ASP A 193 11.22 10.52 -27.98
N ALA A 194 10.71 10.34 -29.21
CA ALA A 194 10.90 9.12 -30.00
C ALA A 194 12.38 8.78 -30.29
N LYS A 195 13.31 9.73 -30.08
CA LYS A 195 14.75 9.55 -30.24
C LYS A 195 15.46 9.33 -28.90
N GLY A 196 14.71 9.19 -27.80
CA GLY A 196 15.21 8.99 -26.44
C GLY A 196 15.76 10.25 -25.78
N ALA A 197 15.56 11.44 -26.36
CA ALA A 197 16.03 12.69 -25.76
C ALA A 197 14.99 13.26 -24.79
N MET A 198 15.42 13.63 -23.59
CA MET A 198 14.54 14.25 -22.59
C MET A 198 14.17 15.67 -23.00
N ARG A 199 12.88 15.93 -23.18
CA ARG A 199 12.34 17.24 -23.59
C ARG A 199 11.19 17.66 -22.70
N TRP A 200 11.10 18.97 -22.45
CA TRP A 200 9.85 19.56 -21.96
C TRP A 200 8.85 19.66 -23.08
N THR A 201 7.64 19.23 -22.78
CA THR A 201 6.50 19.44 -23.66
C THR A 201 5.71 20.62 -23.13
N PRO A 202 5.56 21.71 -23.89
CA PRO A 202 4.68 22.80 -23.49
C PRO A 202 3.26 22.26 -23.26
N GLY A 203 2.58 22.76 -22.23
CA GLY A 203 1.23 22.32 -21.94
C GLY A 203 0.81 22.48 -20.49
N SER A 204 -0.39 21.98 -20.19
CA SER A 204 -0.92 21.91 -18.85
C SER A 204 -0.55 20.57 -18.22
N TYR A 205 -0.13 20.61 -16.96
CA TYR A 205 0.23 19.43 -16.20
C TYR A 205 -0.59 19.41 -14.91
N ARG A 206 -1.25 18.29 -14.66
CA ARG A 206 -1.95 18.04 -13.41
C ARG A 206 -0.99 17.34 -12.44
N LEU A 207 -0.83 17.92 -11.27
CA LEU A 207 -0.09 17.34 -10.15
C LEU A 207 -1.09 16.68 -9.22
N TRP A 208 -0.77 15.48 -8.72
CA TRP A 208 -1.58 14.78 -7.73
C TRP A 208 -0.71 14.31 -6.57
N GLY A 209 -0.95 14.85 -5.38
CA GLY A 209 -0.26 14.48 -4.16
C GLY A 209 -1.18 13.72 -3.19
N GLY A 210 -0.83 12.53 -2.72
CA GLY A 210 -1.71 11.76 -1.83
C GLY A 210 -1.17 10.39 -1.43
N GLY A 211 -2.03 9.56 -0.84
CA GLY A 211 -1.70 8.17 -0.45
C GLY A 211 -1.68 7.16 -1.60
N GLY A 212 -1.89 7.64 -2.82
CA GLY A 212 -1.88 6.83 -4.02
C GLY A 212 -2.29 7.65 -5.24
N GLN A 213 -2.31 6.98 -6.40
CA GLN A 213 -2.66 7.61 -7.67
C GLN A 213 -4.12 8.11 -7.69
N ASP A 214 -4.37 9.22 -8.39
CA ASP A 214 -5.73 9.74 -8.61
C ASP A 214 -6.68 8.67 -9.18
N GLY A 215 -7.93 8.65 -8.75
CA GLY A 215 -8.95 7.71 -9.23
C GLY A 215 -8.86 6.27 -8.68
N THR A 216 -7.93 5.96 -7.77
CA THR A 216 -7.89 4.65 -7.08
C THR A 216 -8.76 4.63 -5.81
N GLY A 217 -9.39 5.75 -5.46
CA GLY A 217 -10.02 5.97 -4.16
C GLY A 217 -9.04 6.41 -3.07
N ALA A 218 -7.73 6.44 -3.37
CA ALA A 218 -6.74 6.96 -2.44
C ALA A 218 -6.98 8.46 -2.19
N PRO A 219 -7.00 8.90 -0.92
CA PRO A 219 -7.12 10.30 -0.59
C PRO A 219 -5.90 11.07 -1.08
N GLY A 220 -6.15 12.27 -1.62
CA GLY A 220 -5.12 13.11 -2.20
C GLY A 220 -5.67 14.43 -2.67
N THR A 221 -4.83 15.19 -3.36
CA THR A 221 -5.13 16.53 -3.81
C THR A 221 -4.56 16.78 -5.19
N ALA A 222 -5.29 17.55 -5.99
CA ALA A 222 -4.88 17.94 -7.32
C ALA A 222 -4.37 19.39 -7.34
N ALA A 223 -3.45 19.67 -8.25
CA ALA A 223 -3.07 21.00 -8.66
C ALA A 223 -2.83 21.01 -10.18
N THR A 224 -2.80 22.20 -10.77
CA THR A 224 -2.46 22.34 -12.18
C THR A 224 -1.36 23.38 -12.34
N ILE A 225 -0.34 23.02 -13.11
CA ILE A 225 0.72 23.93 -13.55
C ILE A 225 0.71 24.04 -15.07
N ARG A 226 1.27 25.12 -15.59
CA ARG A 226 1.44 25.32 -17.02
C ARG A 226 2.92 25.47 -17.33
N VAL A 227 3.41 24.64 -18.24
CA VAL A 227 4.78 24.69 -18.74
C VAL A 227 4.76 25.46 -20.06
N THR A 228 5.61 26.48 -20.14
CA THR A 228 5.77 27.34 -21.31
C THR A 228 7.15 27.17 -21.91
N GLY A 229 7.23 27.12 -23.24
CA GLY A 229 8.48 26.88 -23.97
C GLY A 229 8.87 25.41 -24.02
N SER A 230 9.68 25.05 -25.02
CA SER A 230 10.27 23.72 -25.15
C SER A 230 11.78 23.82 -24.94
N ARG A 231 12.36 22.90 -24.17
CA ARG A 231 13.80 22.82 -23.95
C ARG A 231 14.22 21.35 -23.96
N SER A 232 15.26 21.05 -24.72
CA SER A 232 15.98 19.78 -24.60
C SER A 232 16.88 19.85 -23.37
N LEU A 233 16.80 18.83 -22.52
CA LEU A 233 17.68 18.73 -21.38
C LEU A 233 18.97 18.03 -21.80
N PRO A 234 20.14 18.49 -21.29
CA PRO A 234 21.38 17.76 -21.49
C PRO A 234 21.24 16.35 -20.88
N LYS A 235 21.89 15.38 -21.54
CA LYS A 235 21.98 13.98 -21.09
C LYS A 235 22.49 13.89 -19.65
#